data_AF-W1PHC4-F1
#
_entry.id   AF-W1PHC4-F1
#
_cell.length_a   1.000
_cell.length_b   1.000
_cell.length_c   1.000
_cell.angle_alpha   90.00
_cell.angle_beta   90.00
_cell.angle_gamma   90.00
#
_symmetry.space_group_name_H-M   'P 1'
#
loop_
_entity.id
_entity.type
_entity.pdbx_description
1 polymer ?
#
loop_
_entity_poly.entity_id
_entity_poly.type
_entity_poly.pdbx_seq_one_letter_code
_entity_poly.pdbx_strand_id
1 'polypeptide(L)'
;MPALKNDTLRQLHSGPDTVEELLDRHLVKKETNKGGGNGEEEEAVLRQRLTSSRREALSLYRDIIRATRFFLWPDQRGVLWRDVLRENARREFEEARFERDPEVITRLLIRGRDSVHNALEKLAEKHRVMLDKDRDQQRR
;
A
#
# COMPACT_ATOMS: atom_id res chain seq x y z
N MET A 1 -9.94 5.11 -41.29
CA MET A 1 -8.66 4.63 -40.71
C MET A 1 -7.66 5.77 -40.86
N PRO A 2 -7.04 6.22 -39.76
CA PRO A 2 -5.71 5.70 -39.46
C PRO A 2 -5.54 5.26 -38.00
N ALA A 3 -4.64 4.30 -37.83
CA ALA A 3 -4.33 3.60 -36.61
C ALA A 3 -3.56 4.49 -35.62
N LEU A 4 -4.07 4.58 -34.39
CA LEU A 4 -3.30 5.02 -33.24
C LEU A 4 -2.39 3.87 -32.80
N LYS A 5 -1.22 3.78 -33.45
CA LYS A 5 -0.05 3.17 -32.83
C LYS A 5 0.44 4.18 -31.79
N ASN A 6 0.38 3.82 -30.52
CA ASN A 6 1.41 4.23 -29.57
C ASN A 6 1.48 3.20 -28.45
N ASP A 7 2.44 2.33 -28.69
CA ASP A 7 2.98 1.24 -27.90
C ASP A 7 3.67 1.81 -26.65
N THR A 8 2.89 2.25 -25.68
CA THR A 8 3.40 2.71 -24.38
C THR A 8 2.64 2.05 -23.23
N LEU A 9 2.51 0.73 -23.27
CA LEU A 9 2.78 -0.03 -22.05
C LEU A 9 4.29 0.10 -21.77
N ARG A 10 4.71 1.33 -21.39
CA ARG A 10 5.92 1.53 -20.59
C ARG A 10 5.88 0.41 -19.58
N GLN A 11 6.87 -0.46 -19.55
CA GLN A 11 6.94 -1.57 -18.62
C GLN A 11 6.76 -1.01 -17.19
N LEU A 12 5.53 -0.97 -16.71
CA LEU A 12 5.15 -0.31 -15.45
C LEU A 12 5.63 -1.12 -14.23
N HIS A 13 6.27 -2.26 -14.51
CA HIS A 13 6.75 -3.28 -13.58
C HIS A 13 8.29 -3.43 -13.60
N SER A 14 9.03 -2.63 -14.37
CA SER A 14 10.51 -2.68 -14.41
C SER A 14 11.12 -1.72 -13.39
N GLY A 15 10.76 -1.87 -12.11
CA GLY A 15 11.34 -1.12 -10.99
C GLY A 15 11.27 -1.94 -9.69
N PRO A 16 11.96 -1.54 -8.61
CA PRO A 16 12.03 -2.25 -7.31
C PRO A 16 10.71 -2.20 -6.50
N ASP A 17 9.58 -2.28 -7.19
CA ASP A 17 8.23 -2.18 -6.65
C ASP A 17 7.35 -3.24 -7.34
N THR A 18 7.82 -4.49 -7.42
CA THR A 18 6.98 -5.61 -7.85
C THR A 18 5.90 -5.91 -6.81
N VAL A 19 4.83 -6.60 -7.23
CA VAL A 19 3.75 -7.00 -6.31
C VAL A 19 4.29 -7.89 -5.19
N GLU A 20 5.19 -8.83 -5.51
CA GLU A 20 5.85 -9.67 -4.50
C GLU A 20 6.67 -8.85 -3.48
N GLU A 21 7.45 -7.86 -3.93
CA GLU A 21 8.29 -7.06 -3.03
C GLU A 21 7.45 -6.14 -2.12
N LEU A 22 6.26 -5.72 -2.56
CA LEU A 22 5.31 -5.02 -1.71
C LEU A 22 4.70 -5.97 -0.67
N LEU A 23 4.36 -7.20 -1.05
CA LEU A 23 3.83 -8.20 -0.11
C LEU A 23 4.86 -8.56 0.97
N ASP A 24 6.12 -8.79 0.59
CA ASP A 24 7.20 -9.12 1.53
C ASP A 24 7.49 -7.98 2.52
N ARG A 25 7.35 -6.71 2.10
CA ARG A 25 7.50 -5.55 2.99
C ARG A 25 6.43 -5.46 4.07
N HIS A 26 5.24 -6.02 3.84
CA HIS A 26 4.14 -6.01 4.82
C HIS A 26 4.18 -7.20 5.79
N LEU A 27 5.10 -8.14 5.60
CA LEU A 27 5.39 -9.18 6.57
C LEU A 27 6.26 -8.60 7.70
N VAL A 28 5.64 -8.40 8.88
CA VAL A 28 6.29 -7.81 10.06
C VAL A 28 7.49 -8.65 10.50
N LYS A 29 8.72 -8.18 10.23
CA LYS A 29 9.92 -8.67 10.90
C LYS A 29 9.93 -8.13 12.33
N LYS A 30 9.58 -9.00 13.28
CA LYS A 30 9.51 -8.69 14.71
C LYS A 30 10.92 -8.58 15.28
N GLU A 31 11.48 -7.37 15.34
CA GLU A 31 12.71 -7.12 16.08
C GLU A 31 12.36 -6.67 17.51
N THR A 32 12.59 -7.57 18.46
CA THR A 32 12.47 -7.30 19.90
C THR A 32 13.72 -6.59 20.38
N ASN A 33 13.63 -5.32 20.79
CA ASN A 33 14.69 -4.74 21.61
C ASN A 33 14.12 -4.31 22.96
N LYS A 34 14.66 -4.94 24.01
CA LYS A 34 14.41 -4.68 25.44
C LYS A 34 15.35 -3.57 25.92
N GLY A 35 14.91 -2.76 26.87
CA GLY A 35 15.80 -1.96 27.71
C GLY A 35 15.04 -0.85 28.46
N GLY A 36 15.05 -0.90 29.79
CA GLY A 36 14.49 0.13 30.66
C GLY A 36 15.54 1.13 31.15
N GLY A 37 15.09 2.32 31.55
CA GLY A 37 15.93 3.36 32.17
C GLY A 37 15.24 4.74 32.24
N ASN A 38 15.83 5.63 33.03
CA ASN A 38 15.30 6.85 33.71
C ASN A 38 14.56 7.88 32.82
N GLY A 39 13.84 8.83 33.44
CA GLY A 39 12.93 9.79 32.78
C GLY A 39 13.46 10.64 31.60
N GLU A 40 14.76 10.90 31.49
CA GLU A 40 15.37 11.54 30.31
C GLU A 40 15.52 10.56 29.13
N GLU A 41 15.80 9.29 29.45
CA GLU A 41 15.81 8.18 28.49
C GLU A 41 14.38 7.85 28.03
N GLU A 42 13.37 7.98 28.90
CA GLU A 42 11.95 7.85 28.52
C GLU A 42 11.53 8.89 27.48
N GLU A 43 11.95 10.16 27.62
CA GLU A 43 11.66 11.20 26.63
C GLU A 43 12.39 10.94 25.30
N ALA A 44 13.63 10.46 25.35
CA ALA A 44 14.39 10.05 24.16
C ALA A 44 13.73 8.84 23.46
N VAL A 45 13.27 7.85 24.21
CA VAL A 45 12.54 6.68 23.71
C VAL A 45 11.20 7.08 23.12
N LEU A 46 10.46 8.01 23.75
CA LEU A 46 9.21 8.57 23.22
C LEU A 46 9.46 9.30 21.89
N ARG A 47 10.49 10.17 21.83
CA ARG A 47 10.87 10.85 20.58
C ARG A 47 11.28 9.83 19.51
N GLN A 48 12.10 8.83 19.85
CA GLN A 48 12.50 7.78 18.93
C GLN A 48 11.29 6.99 18.41
N ARG A 49 10.35 6.61 19.28
CA ARG A 49 9.11 5.90 18.94
C ARG A 49 8.15 6.75 18.10
N LEU A 50 8.06 8.05 18.36
CA LEU A 50 7.28 8.98 17.53
C LEU A 50 7.91 9.11 16.14
N THR A 51 9.25 9.19 16.05
CA THR A 51 9.93 9.22 14.75
C THR A 51 9.78 7.89 13.99
N SER A 52 9.79 6.74 14.68
CA SER A 52 9.55 5.44 14.06
C SER A 52 8.11 5.33 13.55
N SER A 53 7.13 5.74 14.35
CA SER A 53 5.70 5.74 13.96
C SER A 53 5.43 6.63 12.75
N ARG A 54 6.05 7.82 12.70
CA ARG A 54 5.95 8.73 11.55
C ARG A 54 6.61 8.16 10.29
N ARG A 55 7.76 7.50 10.44
CA ARG A 55 8.43 6.80 9.32
C ARG A 55 7.58 5.65 8.81
N GLU A 56 6.98 4.88 9.70
CA GLU A 56 6.08 3.77 9.36
C GLU A 56 4.84 4.25 8.63
N ALA A 57 4.22 5.34 9.09
CA ALA A 57 3.08 5.96 8.42
C ALA A 57 3.43 6.39 6.99
N LEU A 58 4.56 7.09 6.80
CA LEU A 58 4.99 7.51 5.47
C LEU A 58 5.36 6.33 4.56
N SER A 59 5.95 5.28 5.11
CA SER A 59 6.22 4.05 4.34
C SER A 59 4.92 3.43 3.86
N LEU A 60 3.96 3.21 4.77
CA LEU A 60 2.65 2.67 4.46
C LEU A 60 1.92 3.51 3.41
N TYR A 61 1.94 4.84 3.54
CA TYR A 61 1.35 5.74 2.54
C TYR A 61 1.97 5.51 1.15
N ARG A 62 3.31 5.48 1.06
CA ARG A 62 3.99 5.23 -0.23
C ARG A 62 3.66 3.85 -0.78
N ASP A 63 3.55 2.85 0.07
CA ASP A 63 3.20 1.49 -0.33
C ASP A 63 1.77 1.42 -0.88
N ILE A 64 0.80 2.11 -0.25
CA ILE A 64 -0.55 2.27 -0.79
C ILE A 64 -0.47 2.91 -2.19
N ILE A 65 0.23 4.02 -2.36
CA ILE A 65 0.34 4.72 -3.65
C ILE A 65 0.97 3.82 -4.73
N ARG A 66 1.95 2.99 -4.37
CA ARG A 66 2.52 1.99 -5.30
C ARG A 66 1.50 0.91 -5.62
N ALA A 67 0.85 0.32 -4.63
CA ALA A 67 -0.16 -0.71 -4.79
C ALA A 67 -1.32 -0.25 -5.70
N THR A 68 -1.79 1.00 -5.55
CA THR A 68 -2.86 1.55 -6.40
C THR A 68 -2.53 1.53 -7.89
N ARG A 69 -1.25 1.48 -8.30
CA ARG A 69 -0.85 1.45 -9.71
C ARG A 69 -1.32 0.20 -10.44
N PHE A 70 -1.49 -0.90 -9.72
CA PHE A 70 -1.91 -2.18 -10.30
C PHE A 70 -3.43 -2.26 -10.51
N PHE A 71 -4.21 -1.36 -9.91
CA PHE A 71 -5.66 -1.30 -10.06
C PHE A 71 -6.04 -0.55 -11.34
N LEU A 72 -5.87 -1.23 -12.48
CA LEU A 72 -6.03 -0.64 -13.82
C LEU A 72 -7.46 -0.68 -14.36
N TRP A 73 -8.40 -1.36 -13.69
CA TRP A 73 -9.78 -1.47 -14.16
C TRP A 73 -10.69 -0.37 -13.57
N PRO A 74 -11.71 0.07 -14.32
CA PRO A 74 -12.72 0.98 -13.81
C PRO A 74 -13.70 0.28 -12.86
N ASP A 75 -14.27 1.06 -11.96
CA ASP A 75 -15.44 0.71 -11.16
C ASP A 75 -16.71 0.72 -12.03
N GLN A 76 -17.85 0.28 -11.46
CA GLN A 76 -19.17 0.29 -12.09
C GLN A 76 -19.58 1.66 -12.64
N ARG A 77 -19.02 2.73 -12.06
CA ARG A 77 -19.24 4.13 -12.46
C ARG A 77 -18.31 4.59 -13.59
N GLY A 78 -17.43 3.74 -14.09
CA GLY A 78 -16.42 4.06 -15.12
C GLY A 78 -15.15 4.73 -14.57
N VAL A 79 -15.03 4.95 -13.26
CA VAL A 79 -13.87 5.61 -12.63
C VAL A 79 -12.78 4.59 -12.30
N LEU A 80 -11.52 4.88 -12.61
CA LEU A 80 -10.41 3.97 -12.29
C LEU A 80 -10.25 3.79 -10.77
N TRP A 81 -10.19 2.53 -10.32
CA TRP A 81 -9.98 2.21 -8.90
C TRP A 81 -8.71 2.83 -8.32
N ARG A 82 -7.64 2.92 -9.13
CA ARG A 82 -6.42 3.64 -8.76
C ARG A 82 -6.68 5.04 -8.21
N ASP A 83 -7.52 5.83 -8.88
CA ASP A 83 -7.72 7.23 -8.52
C ASP A 83 -8.58 7.34 -7.25
N VAL A 84 -9.61 6.50 -7.15
CA VAL A 84 -10.46 6.40 -5.95
C VAL A 84 -9.63 6.00 -4.72
N LEU A 85 -8.77 4.99 -4.85
CA LEU A 85 -7.93 4.50 -3.75
C LEU A 85 -6.89 5.53 -3.32
N ARG A 86 -6.31 6.29 -4.27
CA ARG A 86 -5.36 7.37 -3.96
C ARG A 86 -6.02 8.51 -3.19
N GLU A 87 -7.20 8.93 -3.63
CA GLU A 87 -7.95 9.99 -2.98
C GLU A 87 -8.37 9.58 -1.57
N ASN A 88 -8.90 8.36 -1.41
CA ASN A 88 -9.27 7.82 -0.10
C ASN A 88 -8.07 7.74 0.85
N ALA A 89 -6.94 7.20 0.37
CA ALA A 89 -5.72 7.12 1.18
C ALA A 89 -5.21 8.51 1.57
N ARG A 90 -5.26 9.49 0.67
CA ARG A 90 -4.88 10.86 0.99
C ARG A 90 -5.78 11.44 2.09
N ARG A 91 -7.10 11.30 1.94
CA ARG A 91 -8.07 11.78 2.92
C ARG A 91 -7.85 11.15 4.30
N GLU A 92 -7.72 9.83 4.38
CA GLU A 92 -7.51 9.13 5.66
C GLU A 92 -6.23 9.58 6.38
N PHE A 93 -5.13 9.77 5.65
CA PHE A 93 -3.88 10.26 6.23
C PHE A 93 -3.94 11.74 6.63
N GLU A 94 -4.70 12.56 5.90
CA GLU A 94 -4.93 13.96 6.24
C GLU A 94 -5.82 14.11 7.49
N GLU A 95 -6.86 13.28 7.61
CA GLU A 95 -7.73 13.20 8.80
C GLU A 95 -6.94 12.79 10.05
N ALA A 96 -6.05 11.80 9.92
CA ALA A 96 -5.21 11.33 11.03
C ALA A 96 -3.95 12.18 11.29
N ARG A 97 -3.72 13.26 10.53
CA ARG A 97 -2.45 14.03 10.55
C ARG A 97 -2.05 14.54 11.95
N PHE A 98 -3.05 14.89 12.75
CA PHE A 98 -2.86 15.49 14.07
C PHE A 98 -3.06 14.50 15.21
N GLU A 99 -3.21 13.22 14.91
CA GLU A 99 -3.28 12.19 15.94
C GLU A 99 -1.97 12.16 16.73
N ARG A 100 -2.08 12.16 18.06
CA ARG A 100 -0.94 12.17 18.99
C ARG A 100 -0.95 10.97 19.91
N ASP A 101 -2.07 10.26 20.02
CA ASP A 101 -2.18 9.06 20.84
C ASP A 101 -1.39 7.91 20.20
N PRO A 102 -0.32 7.40 20.86
CA PRO A 102 0.47 6.30 20.34
C PRO A 102 -0.33 5.03 20.08
N GLU A 103 -1.37 4.75 20.87
CA GLU A 103 -2.20 3.55 20.71
C GLU A 103 -3.08 3.65 19.47
N VAL A 104 -3.65 4.83 19.23
CA VAL A 104 -4.44 5.10 18.02
C VAL A 104 -3.56 5.02 16.79
N ILE A 105 -2.39 5.67 16.80
CA ILE A 105 -1.43 5.61 15.69
C ILE A 105 -1.03 4.16 15.40
N THR A 106 -0.67 3.39 16.44
CA THR A 106 -0.29 1.97 16.27
C THR A 106 -1.42 1.17 15.65
N ARG A 107 -2.67 1.37 16.11
CA ARG A 107 -3.84 0.69 15.59
C ARG A 107 -4.13 1.06 14.13
N LEU A 108 -3.98 2.33 13.77
CA LEU A 108 -4.11 2.81 12.38
C LEU A 108 -3.07 2.17 11.47
N LEU A 109 -1.81 2.10 11.91
CA LEU A 109 -0.72 1.50 11.14
C LEU A 109 -0.95 0.00 10.91
N ILE A 110 -1.34 -0.75 11.95
CA ILE A 110 -1.61 -2.19 11.84
C ILE A 110 -2.80 -2.42 10.90
N ARG A 111 -3.93 -1.76 11.14
CA ARG A 111 -5.13 -1.92 10.29
C ARG A 111 -4.87 -1.51 8.85
N GLY A 112 -4.11 -0.44 8.64
CA GLY A 112 -3.74 0.02 7.31
C GLY A 112 -2.90 -1.01 6.56
N ARG A 113 -1.90 -1.61 7.22
CA ARG A 113 -1.08 -2.70 6.64
C ARG A 113 -1.93 -3.92 6.28
N ASP A 114 -2.79 -4.37 7.19
CA ASP A 114 -3.68 -5.52 6.96
C ASP A 114 -4.63 -5.26 5.77
N SER A 115 -5.16 -4.03 5.67
CA SER A 115 -6.03 -3.62 4.58
C SER A 115 -5.30 -3.64 3.22
N VAL A 116 -4.07 -3.12 3.17
CA VAL A 116 -3.23 -3.16 1.96
C VAL A 116 -2.93 -4.59 1.54
N HIS A 117 -2.55 -5.45 2.49
CA HIS A 117 -2.28 -6.87 2.23
C HIS A 117 -3.50 -7.55 1.61
N ASN A 118 -4.66 -7.44 2.25
CA ASN A 118 -5.93 -8.00 1.77
C ASN A 118 -6.32 -7.46 0.38
N ALA A 119 -6.04 -6.18 0.10
CA ALA A 119 -6.32 -5.58 -1.20
C ALA A 119 -5.41 -6.14 -2.29
N LEU A 120 -4.12 -6.35 -1.99
CA LEU A 120 -3.15 -6.95 -2.91
C LEU A 120 -3.48 -8.42 -3.21
N GLU A 121 -3.92 -9.20 -2.22
CA GLU A 121 -4.37 -10.58 -2.45
C GLU A 121 -5.57 -10.63 -3.41
N LYS A 122 -6.57 -9.78 -3.19
CA LYS A 122 -7.75 -9.68 -4.08
C LYS A 122 -7.38 -9.23 -5.48
N LEU A 123 -6.41 -8.31 -5.60
CA LEU A 123 -5.84 -7.88 -6.87
C LEU A 123 -5.17 -9.05 -7.60
N ALA A 124 -4.32 -9.82 -6.91
CA ALA A 124 -3.64 -10.98 -7.48
C ALA A 124 -4.66 -12.03 -7.98
N GLU A 125 -5.70 -12.30 -7.20
CA GLU A 125 -6.78 -13.21 -7.59
C GLU A 125 -7.52 -12.71 -8.83
N LYS A 126 -7.88 -11.43 -8.88
CA LYS A 126 -8.48 -10.79 -10.06
C LYS A 126 -7.60 -10.92 -11.30
N HIS A 127 -6.29 -10.72 -11.17
CA HIS A 127 -5.35 -10.87 -12.27
C HIS A 127 -5.32 -12.30 -12.81
N ARG A 128 -5.31 -13.32 -11.95
CA ARG A 128 -5.35 -14.73 -12.36
C ARG A 128 -6.62 -15.04 -13.15
N VAL A 129 -7.78 -14.64 -12.63
CA VAL A 129 -9.08 -14.86 -13.30
C VAL A 129 -9.15 -14.18 -14.67
N MET A 130 -8.58 -12.97 -14.83
CA MET A 130 -8.55 -12.28 -16.12
C MET A 130 -7.66 -13.01 -17.13
N LEU A 131 -6.47 -13.45 -16.71
CA LEU A 131 -5.55 -14.20 -17.58
C LEU A 131 -6.15 -15.54 -18.05
N ASP A 132 -6.89 -16.24 -17.18
CA ASP A 132 -7.55 -17.49 -17.54
C ASP A 132 -8.69 -17.27 -18.55
N LYS A 133 -9.48 -16.19 -18.38
CA LYS A 133 -10.52 -15.82 -19.35
C LYS A 133 -9.98 -15.46 -20.72
N ASP A 134 -8.87 -14.71 -20.77
CA ASP A 134 -8.22 -14.35 -22.03
C ASP A 134 -7.69 -15.59 -22.75
N ARG A 135 -7.12 -16.56 -22.00
CA ARG A 135 -6.68 -17.86 -22.54
C ARG A 135 -7.84 -18.69 -23.11
N ASP A 136 -8.98 -18.72 -22.42
CA ASP A 136 -10.16 -19.45 -22.88
C ASP A 136 -10.78 -18.83 -24.13
N GLN A 137 -10.78 -17.49 -24.24
CA GLN A 137 -11.23 -16.79 -25.44
C GLN A 137 -10.32 -17.06 -26.64
N GLN A 138 -9.02 -17.20 -26.42
CA GLN A 138 -8.06 -17.44 -27.50
C GLN A 138 -7.98 -18.90 -27.96
N ARG A 139 -8.60 -19.83 -27.21
CA ARG A 139 -8.73 -21.25 -27.57
C ARG A 139 -10.04 -21.59 -28.28
N ARG A 140 -10.98 -20.66 -28.38
CA ARG A 140 -12.26 -20.78 -29.10
C ARG A 140 -12.17 -20.13 -30.46
#